data_AF-A0A942VCN2-F1
#
_entry.id   AF-A0A942VCN2-F1
#
_cell.length_a   1.000
_cell.length_b   1.000
_cell.length_c   1.000
_cell.angle_alpha   90.00
_cell.angle_beta   90.00
_cell.angle_gamma   90.00
#
_symmetry.space_group_name_H-M   'P 1'
#
loop_
_entity.id
_entity.type
_entity.pdbx_description
1 polymer ?
#
loop_
_entity_poly.entity_id
_entity_poly.type
_entity_poly.pdbx_seq_one_letter_code
_entity_poly.pdbx_strand_id
1 'polypeptide(L)'
;MDLSELTIIQIREKLKNKEVNAVDLTSSIIQKIEEDDKREDKINAYLEIFKEDALEQAKKSQERIDKGEDLPLLGVPLCIKDNLCYKNHTMTAASKMLEGYKAPYTAPTVQRLIDNGAIILGRTNMDEFAMGGTTETSNYGITRNPRNRKYVPGGSSG
;
A
#
# COMPACT_ATOMS: atom_id res chain seq x y z
N MET A 1 -13.66 16.64 -1.44
CA MET A 1 -13.99 15.27 -1.90
C MET A 1 -12.99 14.35 -1.25
N ASP A 2 -13.46 13.28 -0.61
CA ASP A 2 -12.54 12.30 -0.04
C ASP A 2 -12.01 11.40 -1.16
N LEU A 3 -10.76 11.64 -1.57
CA LEU A 3 -10.14 10.88 -2.66
C LEU A 3 -9.96 9.38 -2.32
N SER A 4 -10.02 8.99 -1.04
CA SER A 4 -9.87 7.59 -0.66
C SER A 4 -11.14 6.75 -0.81
N GLU A 5 -12.29 7.36 -1.08
CA GLU A 5 -13.55 6.63 -1.34
C GLU A 5 -13.74 6.26 -2.82
N LEU A 6 -12.83 6.71 -3.68
CA LEU A 6 -12.88 6.43 -5.11
C LEU A 6 -12.43 4.99 -5.39
N THR A 7 -13.11 4.34 -6.32
CA THR A 7 -12.65 3.08 -6.90
C THR A 7 -11.41 3.30 -7.77
N ILE A 8 -10.63 2.25 -8.02
CA ILE A 8 -9.46 2.30 -8.91
C ILE A 8 -9.83 2.83 -10.31
N ILE A 9 -11.01 2.46 -10.83
CA ILE A 9 -11.51 2.94 -12.14
C ILE A 9 -11.72 4.45 -12.10
N GLN A 10 -12.43 4.96 -11.09
CA GLN A 10 -12.67 6.40 -10.92
C GLN A 10 -11.37 7.17 -10.71
N ILE A 11 -10.42 6.64 -9.93
CA ILE A 11 -9.09 7.24 -9.76
C ILE A 11 -8.40 7.37 -11.12
N ARG A 12 -8.34 6.28 -11.90
CA ARG A 12 -7.65 6.28 -13.20
C ARG A 12 -8.31 7.25 -14.17
N GLU A 13 -9.63 7.29 -14.24
CA GLU A 13 -10.39 8.24 -15.08
C GLU A 13 -10.10 9.69 -14.69
N LYS A 14 -10.16 10.01 -13.39
CA LYS A 14 -9.87 11.37 -12.89
C LYS A 14 -8.44 11.80 -13.15
N LEU A 15 -7.47 10.90 -13.00
CA LEU A 15 -6.06 11.15 -13.33
C LEU A 15 -5.91 11.41 -14.84
N LYS A 16 -6.53 10.58 -15.68
CA LYS A 16 -6.51 10.74 -17.15
C LYS A 16 -7.10 12.07 -17.59
N ASN A 17 -8.21 12.48 -16.99
CA ASN A 17 -8.88 13.74 -17.25
C ASN A 17 -8.22 14.95 -16.58
N LYS A 18 -7.13 14.73 -15.82
CA LYS A 18 -6.43 15.77 -15.04
C LYS A 18 -7.32 16.50 -14.04
N GLU A 19 -8.36 15.82 -13.56
CA GLU A 19 -9.25 16.31 -12.49
C GLU A 19 -8.61 16.17 -11.11
N VAL A 20 -7.65 15.23 -10.98
CA VAL A 20 -6.86 15.01 -9.77
C VAL A 20 -5.39 14.86 -10.15
N ASN A 21 -4.50 15.27 -9.23
CA ASN A 21 -3.07 15.12 -9.38
C ASN A 21 -2.60 13.84 -8.65
N ALA A 22 -1.69 13.05 -9.25
CA ALA A 22 -1.22 11.80 -8.67
C ALA A 22 -0.48 12.01 -7.33
N VAL A 23 0.26 13.11 -7.19
CA VAL A 23 0.98 13.47 -5.95
C VAL A 23 0.01 13.84 -4.85
N ASP A 24 -1.00 14.66 -5.15
CA ASP A 24 -2.02 15.06 -4.17
C ASP A 24 -2.85 13.86 -3.71
N LEU A 25 -3.24 12.98 -4.65
CA LEU A 25 -3.92 11.72 -4.36
C LEU A 25 -3.09 10.84 -3.42
N THR A 26 -1.82 10.59 -3.78
CA THR A 26 -0.93 9.73 -2.98
C THR A 26 -0.70 10.33 -1.59
N SER A 27 -0.46 11.65 -1.53
CA SER A 27 -0.27 12.38 -0.27
C SER A 27 -1.51 12.31 0.62
N SER A 28 -2.70 12.45 0.05
CA SER A 28 -3.97 12.35 0.79
C SER A 28 -4.18 10.97 1.40
N ILE A 29 -3.84 9.91 0.67
CA ILE A 29 -3.93 8.53 1.20
C ILE A 29 -2.92 8.32 2.33
N ILE A 30 -1.66 8.75 2.16
CA ILE A 30 -0.63 8.65 3.20
C ILE A 30 -1.08 9.40 4.46
N GLN A 31 -1.61 10.61 4.31
CA GLN A 31 -2.10 11.41 5.43
C GLN A 31 -3.19 10.67 6.22
N LYS A 32 -4.15 10.04 5.55
CA LYS A 32 -5.22 9.25 6.21
C LYS A 32 -4.68 8.07 6.99
N ILE A 33 -3.67 7.39 6.46
CA ILE A 33 -3.00 6.29 7.16
C ILE A 33 -2.31 6.84 8.42
N GLU A 34 -1.53 7.91 8.29
CA GLU A 34 -0.85 8.56 9.40
C GLU A 34 -1.81 9.13 10.46
N GLU A 35 -3.01 9.56 10.06
CA GLU A 35 -4.08 9.99 10.97
C GLU A 35 -4.69 8.82 11.74
N ASP A 36 -4.94 7.69 11.09
CA ASP A 36 -5.43 6.48 11.78
C ASP A 36 -4.38 5.92 12.74
N ASP A 37 -3.09 5.92 12.35
CA ASP A 37 -1.99 5.41 13.15
C ASP A 37 -1.75 6.17 14.47
N LYS A 38 -2.28 7.38 14.61
CA LYS A 38 -2.23 8.17 15.84
C LYS A 38 -3.31 7.79 16.85
N ARG A 39 -4.27 6.95 16.47
CA ARG A 39 -5.37 6.53 17.35
C ARG A 39 -4.91 5.44 18.30
N GLU A 40 -5.46 5.44 19.52
CA GLU A 40 -5.26 4.34 20.47
C GLU A 40 -5.83 3.02 19.91
N ASP A 41 -6.96 3.09 19.21
CA ASP A 41 -7.63 1.97 18.57
C ASP A 41 -7.30 1.84 17.07
N LYS A 42 -6.11 2.28 16.64
CA LYS A 42 -5.68 2.26 15.23
C LYS A 42 -5.88 0.90 14.56
N ILE A 43 -6.10 0.90 13.25
CA ILE A 43 -6.32 -0.31 12.46
C ILE A 43 -5.04 -1.16 12.41
N ASN A 44 -3.85 -0.54 12.41
CA ASN A 44 -2.56 -1.25 12.28
C ASN A 44 -2.49 -2.11 10.99
N ALA A 45 -2.98 -1.57 9.86
CA ALA A 45 -3.02 -2.28 8.58
C ALA A 45 -1.66 -2.31 7.85
N TYR A 46 -0.77 -1.37 8.14
CA TYR A 46 0.51 -1.23 7.44
C TYR A 46 1.68 -1.53 8.37
N LEU A 47 2.67 -2.26 7.85
CA LEU A 47 3.95 -2.45 8.54
C LEU A 47 4.94 -1.35 8.18
N GLU A 48 4.86 -0.86 6.94
CA GLU A 48 5.74 0.18 6.43
C GLU A 48 5.04 0.93 5.29
N ILE A 49 5.15 2.26 5.32
CA ILE A 49 4.73 3.14 4.23
C ILE A 49 6.00 3.64 3.55
N PHE A 50 6.12 3.44 2.24
CA PHE A 50 7.26 3.89 1.46
C PHE A 50 7.09 5.37 1.07
N LYS A 51 6.83 6.25 2.04
CA LYS A 51 6.34 7.62 1.80
C LYS A 51 7.16 8.39 0.74
N GLU A 52 8.47 8.40 0.87
CA GLU A 52 9.36 9.11 -0.05
C GLU A 52 9.34 8.48 -1.45
N ASP A 53 9.47 7.14 -1.54
CA ASP A 53 9.44 6.40 -2.80
C ASP A 53 8.08 6.53 -3.51
N ALA A 54 6.98 6.42 -2.77
CA ALA A 54 5.63 6.54 -3.28
C ALA A 54 5.34 7.94 -3.84
N LEU A 55 5.80 9.00 -3.17
CA LEU A 55 5.64 10.38 -3.67
C LEU A 55 6.52 10.64 -4.90
N GLU A 56 7.71 10.05 -4.97
CA GLU A 56 8.57 10.14 -6.15
C GLU A 56 7.97 9.38 -7.35
N GLN A 57 7.42 8.18 -7.11
CA GLN A 57 6.65 7.43 -8.10
C GLN A 57 5.41 8.21 -8.56
N ALA A 58 4.74 8.93 -7.66
CA ALA A 58 3.58 9.77 -7.99
C ALA A 58 3.96 10.93 -8.91
N LYS A 59 5.08 11.62 -8.65
CA LYS A 59 5.59 12.68 -9.54
C LYS A 59 5.89 12.15 -10.93
N LYS A 60 6.64 11.04 -11.03
CA LYS A 60 6.95 10.39 -12.32
C LYS A 60 5.69 9.94 -13.05
N SER A 61 4.70 9.43 -12.33
CA SER A 61 3.42 9.03 -12.91
C SER A 61 2.66 10.24 -13.45
N GLN A 62 2.65 11.36 -12.73
CA GLN A 62 2.02 12.60 -13.18
C GLN A 62 2.67 13.13 -14.47
N GLU A 63 4.01 13.13 -14.56
CA GLU A 63 4.72 13.53 -15.78
C GLU A 63 4.35 12.66 -16.99
N ARG A 64 4.16 11.35 -16.78
CA ARG A 64 3.74 10.41 -17.83
C ARG A 64 2.30 10.64 -18.26
N ILE A 65 1.40 10.88 -17.30
CA ILE A 65 0.00 11.26 -17.56
C ILE A 65 -0.04 12.55 -18.38
N ASP A 66 0.78 13.54 -18.03
CA ASP A 66 0.81 14.83 -18.74
C ASP A 66 1.31 14.73 -20.17
N LYS A 67 2.16 13.74 -20.46
CA LYS A 67 2.60 13.36 -21.81
C LYS A 67 1.59 12.51 -22.59
N GLY A 68 0.44 12.19 -21.98
CA GLY A 68 -0.64 11.43 -22.61
C GLY A 68 -0.44 9.90 -22.57
N GLU A 69 0.46 9.40 -21.73
CA GLU A 69 0.61 7.95 -21.55
C GLU A 69 -0.63 7.37 -20.87
N ASP A 70 -1.08 6.20 -21.34
CA ASP A 70 -2.28 5.55 -20.84
C ASP A 70 -2.00 4.08 -20.49
N LEU A 71 -1.59 3.85 -19.25
CA LEU A 71 -1.51 2.52 -18.65
C LEU A 71 -2.66 2.31 -17.66
N PRO A 72 -3.11 1.06 -17.46
CA PRO A 72 -4.31 0.78 -16.68
C PRO A 72 -4.22 1.20 -15.21
N LEU A 73 -3.01 1.25 -14.63
CA LEU A 73 -2.78 1.65 -13.24
C LEU A 73 -1.93 2.91 -13.11
N LEU A 74 -1.71 3.67 -14.19
CA LEU A 74 -0.82 4.83 -14.16
C LEU A 74 -1.24 5.84 -13.09
N GLY A 75 -0.39 6.02 -12.08
CA GLY A 75 -0.61 6.95 -10.98
C GLY A 75 -1.58 6.44 -9.90
N VAL A 76 -2.01 5.18 -9.94
CA VAL A 76 -2.89 4.56 -8.94
C VAL A 76 -2.05 4.06 -7.76
N PRO A 77 -2.27 4.55 -6.53
CA PRO A 77 -1.61 4.03 -5.33
C PRO A 77 -2.20 2.69 -4.90
N LEU A 78 -1.34 1.72 -4.58
CA LEU A 78 -1.71 0.43 -4.03
C LEU A 78 -0.68 -0.08 -3.03
N CYS A 79 -1.06 -1.02 -2.19
CA CYS A 79 -0.19 -1.68 -1.23
C CYS A 79 0.03 -3.15 -1.59
N ILE A 80 1.09 -3.73 -1.05
CA ILE A 80 1.44 -5.14 -1.24
C ILE A 80 1.46 -5.85 0.12
N LYS A 81 1.12 -7.13 0.18
CA LYS A 81 1.25 -7.91 1.41
C LYS A 81 2.74 -8.06 1.79
N ASP A 82 3.08 -8.02 3.07
CA ASP A 82 4.48 -8.06 3.52
C ASP A 82 5.24 -9.36 3.16
N ASN A 83 4.58 -10.41 2.70
CA ASN A 83 5.26 -11.59 2.15
C ASN A 83 5.55 -11.51 0.64
N LEU A 84 5.39 -10.34 0.02
CA LEU A 84 5.78 -10.08 -1.36
C LEU A 84 7.08 -9.26 -1.39
N CYS A 85 8.09 -9.81 -2.06
CA CYS A 85 9.37 -9.13 -2.26
C CYS A 85 9.20 -7.88 -3.14
N TYR A 86 9.73 -6.75 -2.68
CA TYR A 86 9.92 -5.53 -3.47
C TYR A 86 11.37 -5.11 -3.33
N LYS A 87 12.12 -5.11 -4.45
CA LYS A 87 13.58 -5.01 -4.42
C LYS A 87 14.04 -3.80 -3.61
N ASN A 88 15.09 -3.98 -2.83
CA ASN A 88 15.69 -2.98 -1.95
C ASN A 88 14.80 -2.48 -0.81
N HIS A 89 13.65 -3.10 -0.57
CA HIS A 89 12.81 -2.82 0.59
C HIS A 89 12.88 -3.97 1.59
N THR A 90 12.63 -3.65 2.86
CA THR A 90 12.52 -4.65 3.94
C THR A 90 11.36 -5.60 3.64
N MET A 91 11.44 -6.89 3.99
CA MET A 91 10.30 -7.81 3.88
C MET A 91 10.34 -8.79 5.04
N THR A 92 9.37 -8.70 5.96
CA THR A 92 9.44 -9.44 7.24
C THR A 92 8.55 -10.66 7.30
N ALA A 93 7.58 -10.79 6.38
CA ALA A 93 6.46 -11.71 6.49
C ALA A 93 5.80 -11.67 7.89
N ALA A 94 5.70 -10.48 8.47
CA ALA A 94 5.27 -10.22 9.85
C ALA A 94 6.04 -11.01 10.95
N SER A 95 7.27 -11.43 10.67
CA SER A 95 8.13 -12.22 11.56
C SER A 95 9.40 -11.48 11.96
N LYS A 96 9.81 -11.62 13.23
CA LYS A 96 11.14 -11.18 13.69
C LYS A 96 12.28 -12.00 13.08
N MET A 97 12.00 -13.21 12.58
CA MET A 97 13.01 -14.04 11.90
C MET A 97 13.61 -13.31 10.68
N LEU A 98 12.80 -12.48 10.01
CA LEU A 98 13.22 -11.70 8.84
C LEU A 98 13.43 -10.22 9.16
N GLU A 99 13.60 -9.87 10.43
CA GLU A 99 13.98 -8.51 10.81
C GLU A 99 15.31 -8.14 10.14
N GLY A 100 15.32 -7.03 9.39
CA GLY A 100 16.48 -6.59 8.60
C GLY A 100 16.66 -7.30 7.25
N TYR A 101 15.80 -8.26 6.88
CA TYR A 101 15.83 -8.85 5.55
C TYR A 101 15.46 -7.80 4.49
N LYS A 102 16.38 -7.54 3.56
CA LYS A 102 16.18 -6.65 2.42
C LYS A 102 16.01 -7.47 1.15
N ALA A 103 14.87 -7.34 0.47
CA ALA A 103 14.55 -8.16 -0.69
C ALA A 103 15.54 -7.90 -1.85
N PRO A 104 16.22 -8.93 -2.39
CA PRO A 104 17.18 -8.75 -3.48
C PRO A 104 16.53 -8.66 -4.87
N TYR A 105 15.24 -8.95 -4.96
CA TYR A 105 14.45 -8.92 -6.19
C TYR A 105 13.03 -8.42 -5.94
N THR A 106 12.31 -8.10 -7.01
CA THR A 106 10.88 -7.77 -6.97
C THR A 106 10.09 -8.99 -7.43
N ALA A 107 9.07 -9.39 -6.67
CA ALA A 107 8.22 -10.52 -7.02
C ALA A 107 7.54 -10.26 -8.39
N PRO A 108 7.35 -11.28 -9.26
CA PRO A 108 6.78 -11.06 -10.59
C PRO A 108 5.39 -10.39 -10.59
N THR A 109 4.57 -10.65 -9.57
CA THR A 109 3.27 -9.99 -9.41
C THR A 109 3.39 -8.51 -9.11
N VAL A 110 4.32 -8.12 -8.22
CA VAL A 110 4.62 -6.72 -7.90
C VAL A 110 5.22 -6.02 -9.12
N GLN A 111 6.13 -6.68 -9.84
CA GLN A 111 6.72 -6.13 -11.05
C GLN A 111 5.65 -5.82 -12.11
N ARG A 112 4.69 -6.72 -12.33
CA ARG A 112 3.57 -6.48 -13.25
C ARG A 112 2.73 -5.25 -12.87
N LEU A 113 2.54 -4.98 -11.59
CA LEU A 113 1.83 -3.78 -11.13
C LEU A 113 2.63 -2.51 -11.47
N ILE A 114 3.93 -2.51 -11.18
CA ILE A 114 4.85 -1.41 -11.49
C ILE A 114 4.90 -1.14 -13.00
N ASP A 115 5.05 -2.20 -13.81
CA ASP A 115 5.10 -2.12 -15.28
C ASP A 115 3.83 -1.50 -15.87
N ASN A 116 2.69 -1.65 -15.16
CA ASN A 116 1.40 -1.06 -15.54
C ASN A 116 1.13 0.31 -14.90
N GLY A 117 2.15 0.91 -14.27
CA GLY A 117 2.13 2.30 -13.78
C GLY A 117 1.62 2.48 -12.36
N ALA A 118 1.41 1.40 -11.60
CA ALA A 118 0.99 1.50 -10.21
C ALA A 118 2.07 2.14 -9.33
N ILE A 119 1.63 2.87 -8.30
CA ILE A 119 2.48 3.39 -7.24
C ILE A 119 2.44 2.41 -6.07
N ILE A 120 3.60 1.84 -5.70
CA ILE A 120 3.69 0.96 -4.54
C ILE A 120 3.81 1.82 -3.27
N LEU A 121 2.69 1.96 -2.55
CA LEU A 121 2.53 2.81 -1.39
C LEU A 121 3.26 2.29 -0.14
N GLY A 122 3.29 0.98 0.03
CA GLY A 122 3.72 0.36 1.26
C GLY A 122 3.34 -1.10 1.35
N ARG A 123 3.62 -1.69 2.50
CA ARG A 123 3.34 -3.09 2.80
C ARG A 123 2.34 -3.26 3.94
N THR A 124 1.41 -4.19 3.75
CA THR A 124 0.36 -4.47 4.73
C THR A 124 0.79 -5.54 5.73
N ASN A 125 0.21 -5.47 6.92
CA ASN A 125 0.34 -6.48 7.95
C ASN A 125 -0.29 -7.82 7.50
N MET A 126 0.04 -8.87 8.24
CA MET A 126 -0.39 -10.24 7.99
C MET A 126 -0.11 -11.12 9.21
N ASP A 127 -0.71 -12.31 9.26
CA ASP A 127 -0.21 -13.35 10.17
C ASP A 127 1.23 -13.73 9.83
N GLU A 128 2.01 -14.08 10.85
CA GLU A 128 3.41 -14.46 10.73
C GLU A 128 3.56 -15.61 9.72
N PHE A 129 4.42 -15.41 8.71
CA PHE A 129 4.63 -16.35 7.60
C PHE A 129 3.35 -16.82 6.89
N ALA A 130 2.30 -15.99 6.91
CA ALA A 130 0.99 -16.28 6.34
C ALA A 130 0.22 -17.42 7.05
N MET A 131 0.65 -17.80 8.26
CA MET A 131 0.07 -18.91 9.04
C MET A 131 -0.89 -18.40 10.11
N GLY A 132 -2.13 -18.18 9.71
CA GLY A 132 -3.20 -17.77 10.61
C GLY A 132 -4.45 -17.34 9.86
N GLY A 133 -5.50 -17.02 10.62
CA GLY A 133 -6.82 -16.64 10.11
C GLY A 133 -7.36 -15.35 10.69
N THR A 134 -6.53 -14.59 11.45
CA THR A 134 -6.98 -13.40 12.19
C THR A 134 -6.00 -12.23 12.18
N THR A 135 -4.79 -12.38 11.60
CA THR A 135 -3.68 -11.42 11.65
C THR A 135 -3.14 -11.13 13.07
N GLU A 136 -3.66 -11.80 14.10
CA GLU A 136 -3.24 -11.59 15.49
C GLU A 136 -1.84 -12.15 15.78
N THR A 137 -1.33 -13.06 14.94
CA THR A 137 0.00 -13.65 15.11
C THR A 137 1.14 -12.74 14.64
N SER A 138 0.84 -11.59 14.02
CA SER A 138 1.86 -10.64 13.59
C SER A 138 2.75 -10.19 14.75
N ASN A 139 4.07 -10.28 14.57
CA ASN A 139 5.03 -9.73 15.54
C ASN A 139 5.01 -8.20 15.64
N TYR A 140 4.29 -7.53 14.74
CA TYR A 140 4.17 -6.07 14.66
C TYR A 140 2.81 -5.56 15.19
N GLY A 141 2.05 -6.43 15.85
CA GLY A 141 0.79 -6.10 16.51
C GLY A 141 -0.45 -6.44 15.69
N ILE A 142 -1.59 -6.45 16.38
CA ILE A 142 -2.87 -6.90 15.83
C ILE A 142 -3.44 -5.87 14.86
N THR A 143 -3.82 -6.31 13.66
CA THR A 143 -4.68 -5.52 12.76
C THR A 143 -6.13 -5.61 13.20
N ARG A 144 -6.86 -4.49 13.16
CA ARG A 144 -8.26 -4.39 13.61
C ARG A 144 -9.20 -4.21 12.42
N ASN A 145 -10.42 -4.73 12.54
CA ASN A 145 -11.41 -4.58 11.47
C ASN A 145 -11.88 -3.12 11.33
N PRO A 146 -11.83 -2.50 10.13
CA PRO A 146 -12.26 -1.12 9.93
C PRO A 146 -13.76 -0.89 10.17
N ARG A 147 -14.61 -1.92 10.04
CA ARG A 147 -16.06 -1.83 10.35
C ARG A 147 -16.34 -1.88 11.85
N ASN A 148 -15.50 -2.57 12.61
CA ASN A 148 -15.58 -2.61 14.07
C ASN A 148 -14.21 -2.99 14.66
N ARG A 149 -13.51 -2.01 15.23
CA ARG A 149 -12.12 -2.14 15.71
C ARG A 149 -11.94 -3.13 16.87
N LYS A 150 -13.03 -3.64 17.46
CA LYS A 150 -13.00 -4.72 18.47
C LYS A 150 -12.88 -6.12 17.86
N TYR A 151 -13.05 -6.25 16.55
CA TYR A 151 -13.03 -7.53 15.84
C TYR A 151 -11.80 -7.67 14.96
N VAL A 152 -11.47 -8.92 14.63
CA VAL A 152 -10.41 -9.29 13.70
C VAL A 152 -10.78 -8.94 12.25
N PRO A 153 -9.82 -8.61 11.39
CA PRO A 153 -10.03 -8.41 9.96
C PRO A 153 -10.09 -9.73 9.17
N GLY A 154 -9.79 -10.86 9.82
CA GLY A 154 -9.51 -12.14 9.16
C GLY A 154 -8.00 -12.34 9.01
N GLY A 155 -7.56 -13.33 8.24
CA GLY A 155 -6.14 -13.63 8.07
C GLY A 155 -5.90 -14.74 7.05
N SER A 156 -4.66 -14.92 6.57
CA SER A 156 -3.48 -14.13 6.90
C SER A 156 -3.33 -12.82 6.14
N SER A 157 -4.33 -12.42 5.36
CA SER A 157 -4.34 -11.15 4.61
C SER A 157 -5.39 -10.18 5.18
N GLY A 158 -5.42 -10.04 6.51
CA GLY A 158 -6.37 -9.18 7.21
C GLY A 158 -5.79 -7.81 7.53
#